data_AF-T2G9P4-F1
#
_entry.id   AF-T2G9P4-F1
#
_cell.length_a   1.000
_cell.length_b   1.000
_cell.length_c   1.000
_cell.angle_alpha   90.00
_cell.angle_beta   90.00
_cell.angle_gamma   90.00
#
_symmetry.space_group_name_H-M   'P 1'
#
loop_
_entity.id
_entity.type
_entity.pdbx_description
1 polymer ?
#
loop_
_entity_poly.entity_id
_entity_poly.type
_entity_poly.pdbx_seq_one_letter_code
_entity_poly.pdbx_strand_id
1 'polypeptide(L)'
;MPHYTESTPLVPTPPINAALVATNRVSTVCDRYLEACRRHRPALAVNEWLFLCDVLGGDGDLLPRYTSRLRDSLVDGIHRKWDMDDGTAKSLLCRLEDQSFVEDMATIEVVDRYWGQDSSLPPQDALKLALG
;
A
#
# COMPACT_ATOMS: atom_id res chain seq x y z
N MET A 1 4.29 5.04 -55.17
CA MET A 1 3.95 4.66 -53.79
C MET A 1 2.93 5.65 -53.27
N PRO A 2 1.70 5.25 -52.90
CA PRO A 2 0.73 6.18 -52.34
C PRO A 2 0.99 6.36 -50.85
N HIS A 3 1.10 7.61 -50.41
CA HIS A 3 1.11 8.01 -49.01
C HIS A 3 -0.32 7.83 -48.46
N TYR A 4 -0.52 6.85 -47.58
CA TYR A 4 -1.70 6.77 -46.73
C TYR A 4 -1.51 7.75 -45.57
N THR A 5 -2.19 8.90 -45.60
CA THR A 5 -2.42 9.71 -44.40
C THR A 5 -3.63 9.14 -43.68
N GLU A 6 -3.40 8.25 -42.71
CA GLU A 6 -4.42 7.87 -41.74
C GLU A 6 -4.83 9.11 -40.95
N SER A 7 -5.97 9.70 -41.31
CA SER A 7 -6.65 10.66 -40.45
C SER A 7 -7.22 9.90 -39.26
N THR A 8 -6.54 9.97 -38.13
CA THR A 8 -7.06 9.43 -36.87
C THR A 8 -8.39 10.14 -36.56
N PRO A 9 -9.52 9.43 -36.44
CA PRO A 9 -10.79 10.07 -36.12
C PRO A 9 -10.70 10.70 -34.74
N LEU A 10 -11.02 11.99 -34.65
CA LEU A 10 -11.18 12.71 -33.39
C LEU A 10 -12.25 12.01 -32.56
N VAL A 11 -11.82 11.33 -31.50
CA VAL A 11 -12.72 10.77 -30.49
C VAL A 11 -13.48 11.96 -29.87
N PRO A 12 -14.82 11.98 -29.90
CA PRO A 12 -15.57 13.08 -29.32
C PRO A 12 -15.31 13.14 -27.81
N THR A 13 -14.81 14.29 -27.36
CA THR A 13 -14.61 14.55 -25.93
C THR A 13 -15.96 14.45 -25.22
N PRO A 14 -16.09 13.65 -24.15
CA PRO A 14 -17.34 13.57 -23.42
C PRO A 14 -17.74 14.97 -22.91
N PRO A 15 -19.04 15.29 -22.85
CA PRO A 15 -19.48 16.57 -22.31
C PRO A 15 -18.95 16.74 -20.88
N ILE A 16 -18.50 17.96 -20.55
CA ILE A 16 -17.84 18.30 -19.27
C ILE A 16 -18.59 17.72 -18.05
N ASN A 17 -19.92 17.70 -18.09
CA ASN A 17 -20.76 17.15 -17.02
C ASN A 17 -20.60 15.64 -16.82
N ALA A 18 -20.40 14.85 -17.88
CA ALA A 18 -20.18 13.40 -17.76
C ALA A 18 -18.81 13.09 -17.18
N ALA A 19 -17.78 13.88 -17.55
CA ALA A 19 -16.46 13.79 -16.94
C ALA A 19 -16.53 14.15 -15.45
N LEU A 20 -17.21 15.25 -15.08
CA LEU A 20 -17.36 15.69 -13.69
C LEU A 20 -18.10 14.66 -12.81
N VAL A 21 -19.17 14.04 -13.33
CA VAL A 21 -19.92 12.99 -12.63
C VAL A 21 -19.09 11.72 -12.45
N ALA A 22 -18.28 11.35 -13.45
CA ALA A 22 -17.35 10.23 -13.33
C ALA A 22 -16.28 10.51 -12.26
N THR A 23 -15.72 11.72 -12.24
CA THR A 23 -14.75 12.14 -11.21
C THR A 23 -15.37 12.09 -9.80
N ASN A 24 -16.58 12.60 -9.61
CA ASN A 24 -17.25 12.56 -8.30
C ASN A 24 -17.51 11.14 -7.80
N ARG A 25 -17.85 10.21 -8.71
CA ARG A 25 -18.02 8.80 -8.37
C ARG A 25 -16.71 8.16 -7.94
N VAL A 26 -15.62 8.43 -8.65
CA VAL A 26 -14.27 7.95 -8.28
C VAL A 26 -13.89 8.49 -6.91
N SER A 27 -14.05 9.80 -6.66
CA SER A 27 -13.79 10.40 -5.34
C SER A 27 -14.57 9.71 -4.23
N THR A 28 -15.87 9.46 -4.44
CA THR A 28 -16.72 8.77 -3.45
C THR A 28 -16.23 7.35 -3.16
N VAL A 29 -15.76 6.62 -4.18
CA VAL A 29 -15.21 5.26 -4.00
C VAL A 29 -13.89 5.32 -3.25
N CYS A 30 -13.01 6.26 -3.59
CA CYS A 30 -11.75 6.49 -2.89
C CYS A 30 -11.99 6.83 -1.41
N ASP A 31 -12.95 7.71 -1.10
CA ASP A 31 -13.27 8.07 0.29
C ASP A 31 -13.75 6.86 1.11
N ARG A 32 -14.59 6.01 0.51
CA ARG A 32 -15.05 4.76 1.16
C ARG A 32 -13.92 3.76 1.36
N TYR A 33 -13.02 3.66 0.38
CA TYR A 33 -11.83 2.84 0.47
C TYR A 33 -10.92 3.32 1.61
N LEU A 34 -10.59 4.62 1.65
CA LEU A 34 -9.75 5.21 2.70
C LEU A 34 -10.37 5.04 4.08
N GLU A 35 -11.70 5.20 4.19
CA GLU A 35 -12.40 4.96 5.46
C GLU A 35 -12.38 3.48 5.87
N ALA A 36 -12.46 2.54 4.92
CA ALA A 36 -12.30 1.11 5.19
C ALA A 36 -10.88 0.81 5.70
N CYS A 37 -9.85 1.31 5.01
CA CYS A 37 -8.45 1.18 5.42
C CYS A 37 -8.23 1.75 6.83
N ARG A 38 -8.80 2.93 7.14
CA ARG A 38 -8.70 3.54 8.46
C ARG A 38 -9.35 2.70 9.56
N ARG A 39 -10.53 2.11 9.30
CA ARG A 39 -11.28 1.30 10.29
C ARG A 39 -10.68 -0.08 10.51
N HIS A 40 -10.11 -0.67 9.47
CA HIS A 40 -9.58 -2.02 9.47
C HIS A 40 -8.05 -2.04 9.50
N ARG A 41 -7.40 -0.92 9.83
CA ARG A 41 -5.95 -0.91 9.99
C ARG A 41 -5.56 -1.77 11.20
N PRO A 42 -4.65 -2.74 11.05
CA PRO A 42 -4.18 -3.53 12.17
C PRO A 42 -3.46 -2.66 13.21
N ALA A 43 -3.67 -2.97 14.48
CA ALA A 43 -2.94 -2.35 15.57
C ALA A 43 -1.56 -3.01 15.72
N LEU A 44 -0.57 -2.48 14.99
CA LEU A 44 0.81 -2.92 15.05
C LEU A 44 1.70 -1.90 15.77
N ALA A 45 2.77 -2.39 16.39
CA ALA A 45 3.78 -1.53 16.99
C ALA A 45 4.61 -0.80 15.92
N VAL A 46 5.33 0.25 16.32
CA VAL A 46 6.13 1.08 15.39
C VAL A 46 7.18 0.24 14.66
N ASN A 47 7.89 -0.63 15.38
CA ASN A 47 8.88 -1.51 14.79
C ASN A 47 8.28 -2.52 13.80
N GLU A 48 7.10 -3.06 14.11
CA GLU A 48 6.39 -3.97 13.22
C GLU A 48 6.00 -3.28 11.90
N TRP A 49 5.52 -2.04 11.99
CA TRP A 49 5.24 -1.23 10.81
C TRP A 49 6.48 -0.92 9.99
N LEU A 50 7.58 -0.51 10.63
CA LEU A 50 8.83 -0.20 9.94
C LEU A 50 9.40 -1.44 9.24
N PHE A 51 9.32 -2.58 9.91
CA PHE A 51 9.69 -3.87 9.35
C PHE A 51 8.82 -4.23 8.14
N LEU A 52 7.50 -4.03 8.21
CA LEU A 52 6.63 -4.21 7.04
C LEU A 52 7.02 -3.27 5.91
N CYS A 53 7.25 -1.99 6.18
CA CYS A 53 7.66 -1.04 5.14
C CYS A 53 8.93 -1.49 4.43
N ASP A 54 9.91 -2.02 5.17
CA ASP A 54 11.19 -2.53 4.67
C ASP A 54 11.02 -3.81 3.82
N VAL A 55 10.23 -4.77 4.29
CA VAL A 55 9.99 -6.06 3.60
C VAL A 55 9.18 -5.89 2.32
N LEU A 56 8.27 -4.92 2.31
CA LEU A 56 7.32 -4.68 1.23
C LEU A 56 7.88 -3.78 0.12
N GLY A 57 8.72 -2.82 0.48
CA GLY A 57 9.60 -2.14 -0.46
C GLY A 57 8.90 -1.30 -1.54
N GLY A 58 7.79 -0.64 -1.21
CA GLY A 58 7.15 0.38 -2.07
C GLY A 58 6.51 -0.12 -3.38
N ASP A 59 6.78 -1.35 -3.79
CA ASP A 59 6.16 -1.97 -4.96
C ASP A 59 4.80 -2.55 -4.57
N GLY A 60 3.71 -1.82 -4.79
CA GLY A 60 2.33 -2.15 -4.38
C GLY A 60 1.68 -3.43 -4.97
N ASP A 61 2.44 -4.36 -5.54
CA ASP A 61 1.95 -5.62 -6.15
C ASP A 61 1.91 -6.79 -5.14
N LEU A 62 1.52 -6.52 -3.90
CA LEU A 62 1.92 -7.33 -2.73
C LEU A 62 0.85 -8.27 -2.16
N LEU A 63 -0.42 -8.12 -2.54
CA LEU A 63 -1.56 -8.73 -1.83
C LEU A 63 -1.51 -10.27 -1.65
N PRO A 64 -0.88 -11.07 -2.51
CA PRO A 64 -0.72 -12.51 -2.21
C PRO A 64 0.66 -12.91 -1.69
N ARG A 65 1.67 -12.04 -1.74
CA ARG A 65 3.10 -12.44 -1.64
C ARG A 65 3.84 -11.87 -0.44
N TYR A 66 3.20 -11.02 0.35
CA TYR A 66 3.93 -10.32 1.37
C TYR A 66 4.25 -11.18 2.60
N THR A 67 3.37 -12.12 2.96
CA THR A 67 3.61 -13.10 4.03
C THR A 67 4.77 -14.05 3.72
N SER A 68 5.04 -14.37 2.44
CA SER A 68 6.23 -15.16 2.10
C SER A 68 7.52 -14.39 2.35
N ARG A 69 7.58 -13.10 1.98
CA ARG A 69 8.76 -12.27 2.28
C ARG A 69 9.01 -12.13 3.79
N LEU A 70 7.93 -12.06 4.57
CA LEU A 70 8.01 -12.10 6.04
C LEU A 70 8.54 -13.44 6.57
N ARG A 71 8.11 -14.57 6.00
CA ARG A 71 8.65 -15.89 6.36
C ARG A 71 10.14 -15.97 6.04
N ASP A 72 10.58 -15.49 4.88
CA ASP A 72 11.99 -15.49 4.49
C ASP A 72 12.82 -14.63 5.45
N SER A 73 12.28 -13.49 5.87
CA SER A 73 12.96 -12.60 6.83
C SER A 73 13.21 -13.23 8.21
N LEU A 74 12.38 -14.19 8.65
CA LEU A 74 12.59 -14.94 9.89
C LEU A 74 13.80 -15.88 9.79
N VAL A 75 14.07 -16.39 8.59
CA VAL A 75 15.25 -17.23 8.30
C VAL A 75 16.50 -16.37 8.24
N ASP A 76 16.41 -15.22 7.59
CA ASP A 76 17.55 -14.31 7.36
C ASP A 76 17.85 -13.39 8.56
N GLY A 77 16.94 -13.31 9.53
CA GLY A 77 17.10 -12.49 10.74
C GLY A 77 16.88 -11.00 10.53
N ILE A 78 16.26 -10.60 9.43
CA ILE A 78 16.06 -9.19 9.04
C ILE A 78 15.19 -8.44 10.07
N HIS A 79 14.24 -9.13 10.72
CA HIS A 79 13.39 -8.55 11.77
C HIS A 79 14.20 -7.92 12.92
N ARG A 80 15.41 -8.41 13.19
CA ARG A 80 16.29 -7.88 14.24
C ARG A 80 16.80 -6.47 13.95
N LYS A 81 16.86 -6.04 12.68
CA LYS A 81 17.15 -4.65 12.29
C LYS A 81 16.17 -3.66 12.93
N TRP A 82 14.96 -4.13 13.21
CA TRP A 82 13.86 -3.36 13.75
C TRP A 82 13.58 -3.70 15.21
N ASP A 83 14.58 -4.20 15.94
CA ASP A 83 14.46 -4.53 17.37
C ASP A 83 13.32 -5.52 17.69
N MET A 84 12.98 -6.39 16.74
CA MET A 84 12.04 -7.49 16.96
C MET A 84 12.81 -8.75 17.33
N ASP A 85 12.39 -9.42 18.40
CA ASP A 85 12.83 -10.78 18.67
C ASP A 85 12.08 -11.81 17.80
N ASP A 86 12.59 -13.04 17.79
CA ASP A 86 12.00 -14.11 16.97
C ASP A 86 10.54 -14.44 17.38
N GLY A 87 10.17 -14.21 18.64
CA GLY A 87 8.81 -14.43 19.14
C GLY A 87 7.82 -13.39 18.62
N THR A 88 8.23 -12.12 18.66
CA THR A 88 7.49 -10.97 18.15
C THR A 88 7.30 -11.07 16.65
N ALA A 89 8.36 -11.41 15.91
CA ALA A 89 8.29 -11.59 14.47
C ALA A 89 7.37 -12.77 14.07
N LYS A 90 7.41 -13.90 14.80
CA LYS A 90 6.46 -15.00 14.60
C LYS A 90 5.02 -14.61 14.93
N SER A 91 4.80 -13.89 16.03
CA SER A 91 3.47 -13.40 16.41
C SER A 91 2.91 -12.42 15.37
N LEU A 92 3.74 -11.53 14.83
CA LEU A 92 3.36 -10.67 13.72
C LEU A 92 2.97 -11.50 12.49
N LEU A 93 3.79 -12.46 12.07
CA LEU A 93 3.48 -13.32 10.94
C LEU A 93 2.13 -14.04 11.11
N CYS A 94 1.87 -14.66 12.27
CA CYS A 94 0.59 -15.32 12.54
C CYS A 94 -0.60 -14.36 12.46
N ARG A 95 -0.46 -13.12 12.96
CA ARG A 95 -1.51 -12.10 12.85
C ARG A 95 -1.78 -11.73 11.39
N LEU A 96 -0.72 -11.56 10.59
CA LEU A 96 -0.82 -11.21 9.17
C LEU A 96 -1.37 -12.35 8.31
N GLU A 97 -1.08 -13.60 8.66
CA GLU A 97 -1.66 -14.78 7.98
C GLU A 97 -3.16 -14.95 8.22
N ASP A 98 -3.68 -14.42 9.34
CA ASP A 98 -5.10 -14.46 9.72
C ASP A 98 -5.86 -13.19 9.30
N GLN A 99 -5.19 -12.24 8.62
CA GLN A 99 -5.83 -11.01 8.18
C GLN A 99 -6.92 -11.27 7.14
N SER A 100 -7.99 -10.49 7.26
CA SER A 100 -8.96 -10.35 6.19
C SER A 100 -8.37 -9.53 5.04
N PHE A 101 -8.91 -9.72 3.84
CA PHE A 101 -8.52 -8.94 2.67
C PHE A 101 -8.57 -7.42 2.88
N VAL A 102 -9.50 -6.91 3.71
CA VAL A 102 -9.61 -5.47 3.98
C VAL A 102 -8.45 -4.99 4.87
N GLU A 103 -7.98 -5.82 5.79
CA GLU A 103 -6.81 -5.53 6.63
C GLU A 103 -5.51 -5.59 5.81
N ASP A 104 -5.43 -6.50 4.84
CA ASP A 104 -4.33 -6.52 3.86
C ASP A 104 -4.26 -5.21 3.07
N MET A 105 -5.41 -4.76 2.53
CA MET A 105 -5.52 -3.48 1.83
C MET A 105 -5.12 -2.31 2.74
N ALA A 106 -5.55 -2.31 4.00
CA ALA A 106 -5.18 -1.28 4.96
C ALA A 106 -3.67 -1.26 5.24
N THR A 107 -3.03 -2.42 5.30
CA THR A 107 -1.59 -2.55 5.50
C THR A 107 -0.80 -2.00 4.31
N ILE A 108 -1.18 -2.37 3.09
CA ILE A 108 -0.54 -1.88 1.86
C ILE A 108 -0.73 -0.38 1.70
N GLU A 109 -1.92 0.13 2.02
CA GLU A 109 -2.21 1.57 1.96
C GLU A 109 -1.25 2.40 2.83
N VAL A 110 -0.94 1.93 4.04
CA VAL A 110 0.04 2.57 4.92
C VAL A 110 1.45 2.48 4.35
N VAL A 111 1.83 1.33 3.80
CA VAL A 111 3.17 1.10 3.22
C VAL A 111 3.39 1.98 1.99
N ASP A 112 2.38 2.07 1.12
CA ASP A 112 2.42 2.94 -0.06
C ASP A 112 2.55 4.42 0.35
N ARG A 113 1.81 4.85 1.38
CA ARG A 113 1.97 6.20 1.93
C ARG A 113 3.36 6.43 2.50
N TYR A 114 3.92 5.45 3.22
CA TYR A 114 5.26 5.55 3.79
C TYR A 114 6.30 5.78 2.69
N TRP A 115 6.26 4.98 1.63
CA TRP A 115 7.19 5.11 0.50
C TRP A 115 6.91 6.31 -0.41
N GLY A 116 5.69 6.85 -0.37
CA GLY A 116 5.32 8.11 -1.03
C GLY A 116 5.79 9.37 -0.28
N GLN A 117 6.34 9.25 0.93
CA GLN A 117 6.87 10.39 1.67
C GLN A 117 8.24 10.85 1.12
N ASP A 118 8.68 12.04 1.54
CA ASP A 118 10.03 12.52 1.31
C ASP A 118 11.06 11.57 1.95
N SER A 119 11.97 11.03 1.14
CA SER A 119 12.99 10.07 1.57
C SER A 119 14.05 10.66 2.49
N SER A 120 14.07 11.99 2.68
CA SER A 120 14.91 12.66 3.68
C SER A 120 14.34 12.58 5.11
N LEU A 121 13.08 12.17 5.28
CA LEU A 121 12.48 12.03 6.59
C LEU A 121 13.05 10.84 7.36
N PRO A 122 13.26 10.97 8.68
CA PRO A 122 13.51 9.82 9.53
C PRO A 122 12.38 8.77 9.38
N PRO A 123 12.68 7.46 9.39
CA PRO A 123 11.68 6.42 9.18
C PRO A 123 10.47 6.52 10.12
N GLN A 124 10.69 6.89 11.39
CA GLN A 124 9.61 7.04 12.35
C GLN A 124 8.67 8.21 12.01
N ASP A 125 9.21 9.30 11.46
CA ASP A 125 8.43 10.48 11.07
C ASP A 125 7.65 10.21 9.79
N ALA A 126 8.27 9.56 8.80
CA ALA A 126 7.59 9.10 7.60
C ALA A 126 6.43 8.14 7.93
N LEU A 127 6.65 7.19 8.84
CA LEU A 127 5.61 6.27 9.31
C LEU A 127 4.50 7.01 10.06
N LYS A 128 4.83 7.99 10.89
CA LYS A 128 3.83 8.79 11.60
C LYS A 128 2.90 9.53 10.62
N LEU A 129 3.46 10.06 9.53
CA LEU A 129 2.67 10.69 8.46
C LEU A 129 1.82 9.67 7.70
N ALA A 130 2.37 8.50 7.39
CA ALA A 130 1.65 7.44 6.70
C ALA A 130 0.45 6.93 7.52
N LEU A 131 0.62 6.85 8.84
CA LEU A 131 -0.43 6.44 9.77
C LEU A 131 -1.52 7.52 9.98
N GLY A 132 -1.29 8.77 9.57
CA GLY A 132 -2.27 9.86 9.54
C GLY A 132 -3.17 9.91 10.77
#